data_AF-A0A929XG07-F1
#
_entry.id   AF-A0A929XG07-F1
#
_cell.length_a   1.000
_cell.length_b   1.000
_cell.length_c   1.000
_cell.angle_alpha   90.00
_cell.angle_beta   90.00
_cell.angle_gamma   90.00
#
_symmetry.space_group_name_H-M   'P 1'
#
loop_
_entity.id
_entity.type
_entity.pdbx_description
1 polymer ?
#
loop_
_entity_poly.entity_id
_entity_poly.type
_entity_poly.pdbx_seq_one_letter_code
_entity_poly.pdbx_strand_id
1 'polypeptide(L)'
;MKEKEEKAFVIRISRKEFLIKFLIVFFIIFFSFIYFVNIYATTDKSPILVNKFKRAFEKIQEYLILIATPAAGVAICTGLLMRKFSFGDEERVRTAKKLIRGTIIAYALIISTKLILNFILVILK
;
A
#
# COMPACT_ATOMS: atom_id res chain seq x y z
N MET A 1 -57.45 -48.70 -3.62
CA MET A 1 -57.83 -47.87 -2.45
C MET A 1 -56.61 -47.51 -1.58
N LYS A 2 -55.71 -48.47 -1.28
CA LYS A 2 -54.44 -48.22 -0.56
C LYS A 2 -53.50 -47.16 -1.18
N GLU A 3 -53.36 -47.13 -2.51
CA GLU A 3 -52.43 -46.20 -3.20
C GLU A 3 -52.88 -44.72 -3.12
N LYS A 4 -54.18 -44.47 -2.94
CA LYS A 4 -54.74 -43.11 -2.84
C LYS A 4 -54.56 -42.52 -1.44
N GLU A 5 -54.53 -43.37 -0.40
CA GLU A 5 -54.26 -42.99 0.98
C GLU A 5 -52.77 -42.74 1.22
N GLU A 6 -51.90 -43.52 0.57
CA GLU A 6 -50.44 -43.35 0.66
C GLU A 6 -49.98 -42.03 0.03
N LYS A 7 -50.53 -41.67 -1.14
CA LYS A 7 -50.26 -40.37 -1.78
C LYS A 7 -50.84 -39.18 -1.00
N ALA A 8 -51.93 -39.37 -0.25
CA ALA A 8 -52.51 -38.34 0.61
C ALA A 8 -51.71 -38.13 1.90
N PHE A 9 -51.10 -39.19 2.45
CA PHE A 9 -50.24 -39.11 3.62
C PHE A 9 -48.91 -38.39 3.32
N VAL A 10 -48.34 -38.63 2.14
CA VAL A 10 -47.09 -37.98 1.69
C VAL A 10 -47.23 -36.45 1.55
N ILE A 11 -48.46 -35.93 1.34
CA ILE A 11 -48.73 -34.50 1.10
C ILE A 11 -49.47 -33.85 2.28
N ARG A 12 -49.37 -34.38 3.50
CA ARG A 12 -49.87 -33.69 4.71
C ARG A 12 -48.73 -33.05 5.51
N ILE A 13 -47.85 -32.32 4.83
CA ILE A 13 -46.87 -31.46 5.51
C ILE A 13 -47.63 -30.31 6.17
N SER A 14 -47.51 -30.22 7.49
CA SER A 14 -48.09 -29.10 8.25
C SER A 14 -47.46 -27.78 7.79
N ARG A 15 -48.25 -26.72 7.63
CA ARG A 15 -47.76 -25.37 7.24
C ARG A 15 -46.54 -24.94 8.07
N LYS A 16 -46.46 -25.37 9.33
CA LYS A 16 -45.34 -25.09 10.25
C LYS A 16 -44.05 -25.80 9.85
N GLU A 17 -44.10 -27.05 9.39
CA GLU A 17 -42.92 -27.83 8.98
C GLU A 17 -42.34 -27.32 7.65
N PHE A 18 -43.20 -26.86 6.74
CA PHE A 18 -42.76 -26.21 5.51
C PHE A 18 -42.01 -24.89 5.79
N LEU A 19 -42.53 -24.06 6.69
CA LEU A 19 -41.88 -22.81 7.10
C LEU A 19 -40.53 -23.05 7.78
N ILE A 20 -40.41 -24.07 8.63
CA ILE A 20 -39.15 -24.43 9.30
C ILE A 20 -38.10 -24.88 8.28
N LYS A 21 -38.46 -25.77 7.34
CA LYS A 21 -37.53 -26.22 6.29
C LYS A 21 -37.08 -25.07 5.39
N PHE A 22 -38.00 -24.17 5.03
CA PHE A 22 -37.69 -22.97 4.26
C PHE A 22 -36.71 -22.04 4.99
N LEU A 23 -36.91 -21.82 6.29
CA LEU A 23 -36.05 -20.98 7.11
C LEU A 23 -34.64 -21.57 7.27
N ILE A 24 -34.52 -22.89 7.40
CA ILE A 24 -33.22 -23.58 7.45
C ILE A 24 -32.47 -23.41 6.13
N VAL A 25 -33.13 -23.62 4.99
CA VAL A 25 -32.51 -23.43 3.66
C VAL A 25 -32.05 -21.98 3.47
N PHE A 26 -32.87 -21.01 3.89
CA PHE A 26 -32.51 -19.60 3.83
C PHE A 26 -31.26 -19.28 4.67
N PHE A 27 -31.17 -19.83 5.89
CA PHE A 27 -30.00 -19.65 6.76
C PHE A 27 -28.72 -20.26 6.18
N ILE A 28 -28.82 -21.42 5.52
CA ILE A 28 -27.68 -22.08 4.87
C ILE A 28 -27.16 -21.22 3.71
N ILE A 29 -28.05 -20.67 2.88
CA ILE A 29 -27.69 -19.79 1.78
C ILE A 29 -27.04 -18.50 2.33
N PHE A 30 -27.59 -17.93 3.39
CA PHE A 30 -27.07 -16.73 4.02
C PHE A 30 -25.66 -16.94 4.61
N PHE A 31 -25.43 -18.05 5.31
CA PHE A 31 -24.11 -18.40 5.82
C PHE A 31 -23.11 -18.66 4.70
N SER A 32 -23.52 -19.33 3.63
CA SER A 32 -22.67 -19.54 2.45
C SER A 32 -22.30 -18.22 1.77
N PHE A 33 -23.21 -17.25 1.72
CA PHE A 33 -22.95 -15.92 1.18
C PHE A 33 -21.94 -15.14 2.03
N ILE A 34 -22.09 -15.15 3.37
CA ILE A 34 -21.13 -14.53 4.29
C ILE A 34 -19.75 -15.17 4.17
N TYR A 35 -19.69 -16.50 4.09
CA TYR A 35 -18.44 -17.23 3.92
C TYR A 35 -17.73 -16.88 2.60
N PHE A 36 -18.50 -16.80 1.51
CA PHE A 36 -17.99 -16.38 0.21
C PHE A 36 -17.42 -14.96 0.26
N VAL A 37 -18.16 -13.98 0.80
CA VAL A 37 -17.69 -12.59 0.93
C VAL A 37 -16.40 -12.50 1.77
N ASN A 38 -16.30 -13.27 2.86
CA ASN A 38 -15.09 -13.30 3.68
C ASN A 38 -13.87 -13.80 2.89
N ILE A 39 -13.99 -14.85 2.06
CA ILE A 39 -12.89 -15.35 1.23
C ILE A 39 -12.35 -14.27 0.27
N TYR A 40 -13.22 -13.46 -0.34
CA TYR A 40 -12.77 -12.36 -1.20
C TYR A 40 -12.13 -11.22 -0.43
N ALA A 41 -12.57 -10.98 0.81
CA ALA A 41 -12.02 -9.93 1.67
C ALA A 41 -10.66 -10.32 2.30
N THR A 42 -10.42 -11.61 2.58
CA THR A 42 -9.16 -12.11 3.15
C THR A 42 -8.11 -12.52 2.11
N THR A 43 -8.43 -12.47 0.81
CA THR A 43 -7.40 -12.65 -0.21
C THR A 43 -6.51 -11.41 -0.21
N ASP A 44 -5.26 -11.55 0.23
CA ASP A 44 -4.18 -10.53 0.36
C ASP A 44 -3.84 -9.72 -0.92
N LYS A 45 -4.69 -9.77 -1.94
CA LYS A 45 -4.62 -8.89 -3.09
C LYS A 45 -5.18 -7.53 -2.67
N SER A 46 -4.31 -6.70 -2.08
CA SER A 46 -4.50 -5.25 -2.03
C SER A 46 -5.10 -4.79 -3.37
N PRO A 47 -6.14 -3.93 -3.39
CA PRO A 47 -6.85 -3.59 -4.62
C PRO A 47 -5.84 -3.20 -5.71
N ILE A 48 -5.96 -3.81 -6.89
CA ILE A 48 -4.98 -3.75 -8.00
C ILE A 48 -4.55 -2.30 -8.29
N LEU A 49 -5.50 -1.37 -8.16
CA LEU A 49 -5.29 0.06 -8.33
C LEU A 49 -4.31 0.64 -7.30
N VAL A 50 -4.48 0.36 -6.01
CA VAL A 50 -3.61 0.84 -4.93
C VAL A 50 -2.19 0.29 -5.11
N ASN A 51 -2.05 -0.98 -5.51
CA ASN A 51 -0.73 -1.56 -5.77
C ASN A 51 -0.04 -0.92 -6.99
N LYS A 52 -0.80 -0.56 -8.03
CA LYS A 52 -0.24 0.17 -9.19
C LYS A 52 0.24 1.57 -8.80
N PHE A 53 -0.53 2.30 -8.00
CA PHE A 53 -0.11 3.60 -7.48
C PHE A 53 1.13 3.48 -6.59
N LYS A 54 1.15 2.52 -5.66
CA LYS A 54 2.32 2.27 -4.79
C LYS A 54 3.59 2.03 -5.61
N ARG A 55 3.54 1.15 -6.61
CA ARG A 55 4.67 0.88 -7.50
C ARG A 55 5.11 2.10 -8.31
N ALA A 56 4.16 2.93 -8.75
CA ALA A 56 4.48 4.16 -9.48
C ALA A 56 5.24 5.15 -8.57
N PHE A 57 4.77 5.36 -7.35
CA PHE A 57 5.45 6.23 -6.37
C PHE A 57 6.82 5.69 -5.97
N GLU A 58 6.96 4.38 -5.75
CA GLU A 58 8.26 3.74 -5.47
C GLU A 58 9.27 4.00 -6.60
N LYS A 59 8.85 3.84 -7.87
CA LYS A 59 9.70 4.14 -9.02
C LYS A 59 10.10 5.61 -9.10
N ILE A 60 9.16 6.52 -8.88
CA ILE A 60 9.44 7.97 -8.89
C ILE A 60 10.47 8.31 -7.80
N GLN A 61 10.30 7.76 -6.59
CA GLN A 61 11.23 7.96 -5.49
C GLN A 61 12.63 7.41 -5.83
N GLU A 62 12.71 6.23 -6.45
CA GLU A 62 13.98 5.64 -6.87
C GLU A 62 14.70 6.51 -7.91
N TYR A 63 13.97 6.98 -8.94
CA TYR A 63 14.51 7.91 -9.92
C TYR A 63 14.99 9.22 -9.29
N LEU A 64 14.24 9.76 -8.31
CA LEU A 64 14.62 10.97 -7.59
C LEU A 64 15.96 10.79 -6.86
N ILE A 65 16.16 9.67 -6.16
CA ILE A 65 17.42 9.38 -5.45
C ILE A 65 18.57 9.15 -6.43
N LEU A 66 18.29 8.46 -7.54
CA LEU A 66 19.27 8.17 -8.59
C LEU A 66 19.86 9.45 -9.19
N ILE A 67 19.03 10.47 -9.45
CA ILE A 67 19.50 11.76 -9.98
C ILE A 67 20.06 12.67 -8.88
N ALA A 68 19.49 12.63 -7.68
CA ALA A 68 19.90 13.51 -6.59
C ALA A 68 21.30 13.17 -6.05
N THR A 69 21.67 11.89 -6.04
CA THR A 69 22.97 11.42 -5.54
C THR A 69 24.16 12.01 -6.30
N PRO A 70 24.26 11.88 -7.64
CA PRO A 70 25.35 12.49 -8.41
C PRO A 70 25.27 14.02 -8.37
N ALA A 71 24.07 14.61 -8.42
CA ALA A 71 23.91 16.07 -8.34
C ALA A 71 24.42 16.64 -7.01
N ALA A 72 24.11 15.97 -5.89
CA ALA A 72 24.60 16.34 -4.57
C ALA A 72 26.12 16.19 -4.48
N GLY A 73 26.68 15.11 -5.03
CA GLY A 73 28.12 14.90 -5.12
C GLY A 73 28.83 16.04 -5.87
N VAL A 74 28.33 16.39 -7.06
CA VAL A 74 28.90 17.49 -7.88
C VAL A 74 28.79 18.83 -7.17
N ALA A 75 27.65 19.13 -6.54
CA ALA A 75 27.48 20.40 -5.82
C ALA A 75 28.40 20.50 -4.60
N ILE A 76 28.56 19.43 -3.81
CA ILE A 76 29.49 19.40 -2.68
C ILE A 76 30.94 19.56 -3.17
N CYS A 77 31.35 18.81 -4.20
CA CYS A 77 32.69 18.92 -4.79
C CYS A 77 32.97 20.33 -5.30
N THR A 78 32.03 20.91 -6.05
CA THR A 78 32.14 22.29 -6.55
C THR A 78 32.26 23.29 -5.40
N GLY A 79 31.45 23.13 -4.34
CA GLY A 79 31.54 23.97 -3.15
C GLY A 79 32.89 23.85 -2.44
N LEU A 80 33.46 22.65 -2.34
CA LEU A 80 34.78 22.44 -1.74
C LEU A 80 35.88 23.10 -2.57
N LEU A 81 35.82 22.98 -3.91
CA LEU A 81 36.75 23.65 -4.82
C LEU A 81 36.63 25.18 -4.72
N MET A 82 35.40 25.71 -4.71
CA MET A 82 35.15 27.15 -4.55
C MET A 82 35.72 27.68 -3.25
N ARG A 83 35.63 26.91 -2.15
CA ARG A 83 36.24 27.27 -0.87
C ARG A 83 37.77 27.23 -0.93
N LYS A 84 38.37 26.25 -1.61
CA LYS A 84 39.83 26.07 -1.70
C LYS A 84 40.48 27.12 -2.61
N PHE A 85 39.86 27.45 -3.73
CA PHE A 85 40.36 28.38 -4.75
C PHE A 85 39.77 29.80 -4.59
N SER A 86 39.29 30.15 -3.40
CA SER A 86 38.68 31.45 -3.13
C SER A 86 39.70 32.59 -2.99
N PHE A 87 41.00 32.27 -2.87
CA PHE A 87 42.11 33.24 -2.72
C PHE A 87 41.88 34.34 -1.65
N GLY A 88 41.15 34.03 -0.57
CA GLY A 88 40.88 34.98 0.52
C GLY A 88 39.61 35.83 0.34
N ASP A 89 38.87 35.69 -0.77
CA ASP A 89 37.57 36.33 -0.94
C ASP A 89 36.53 35.72 0.02
N GLU A 90 36.14 36.49 1.04
CA GLU A 90 35.20 36.04 2.07
C GLU A 90 33.80 35.76 1.53
N GLU A 91 33.34 36.50 0.51
CA GLU A 91 32.01 36.32 -0.06
C GLU A 91 31.88 34.97 -0.78
N ARG A 92 32.93 34.61 -1.52
CA ARG A 92 33.02 33.31 -2.20
C ARG A 92 33.12 32.16 -1.19
N VAL A 93 33.91 32.30 -0.12
CA VAL A 93 33.97 31.30 0.96
C VAL A 93 32.61 31.13 1.65
N ARG A 94 31.89 32.22 1.91
CA ARG A 94 30.54 32.20 2.51
C ARG A 94 29.55 31.48 1.59
N THR A 95 29.59 31.79 0.30
CA THR A 95 28.73 31.16 -0.72
C THR A 95 29.01 29.66 -0.82
N ALA A 96 30.27 29.26 -0.87
CA ALA A 96 30.68 27.86 -0.88
C ALA A 96 30.17 27.08 0.34
N LYS A 97 30.29 27.64 1.56
CA LYS A 97 29.76 27.02 2.78
C LYS A 97 28.23 26.90 2.75
N LYS A 98 27.53 27.93 2.23
CA LYS A 98 26.07 27.91 2.09
C LYS A 98 25.62 26.84 1.09
N LEU A 99 26.31 26.72 -0.04
CA LEU A 99 26.07 25.69 -1.05
C LEU A 99 26.22 24.29 -0.44
N ILE A 100 27.36 23.98 0.18
CA ILE A 100 27.62 22.65 0.78
C ILE A 100 26.56 22.30 1.82
N ARG A 101 26.27 23.22 2.76
CA ARG A 101 25.26 22.97 3.80
C ARG A 101 23.86 22.76 3.21
N GLY A 102 23.47 23.60 2.24
CA GLY A 102 22.18 23.49 1.57
C GLY A 102 22.03 22.16 0.84
N THR A 103 23.07 21.74 0.11
CA THR A 103 23.09 20.45 -0.60
C THR A 103 22.99 19.27 0.36
N ILE A 104 23.73 19.28 1.48
CA ILE A 104 23.69 18.19 2.48
C ILE A 104 22.28 18.06 3.07
N ILE A 105 21.66 19.20 3.46
CA ILE A 105 20.31 19.20 4.04
C ILE A 105 19.28 18.69 3.01
N ALA A 106 19.33 19.19 1.77
CA ALA A 106 18.40 18.78 0.72
C ALA A 106 18.54 17.29 0.38
N TYR A 107 19.78 16.78 0.29
CA TYR A 107 20.03 15.37 -0.01
C TYR A 107 19.60 14.46 1.15
N ALA A 108 19.82 14.87 2.40
CA ALA A 108 19.36 14.15 3.58
C ALA A 108 17.83 14.04 3.61
N LEU A 109 17.10 15.09 3.25
CA LEU A 109 15.63 15.04 3.12
C LEU A 109 15.18 14.05 2.04
N ILE A 110 15.84 14.03 0.88
CA ILE A 110 15.54 13.09 -0.20
C ILE A 110 15.76 11.64 0.27
N ILE A 111 16.89 11.33 0.92
CA ILE A 111 17.16 9.99 1.48
C ILE A 111 16.12 9.60 2.53
N SER A 112 15.69 10.56 3.35
CA SER A 112 14.72 10.32 4.43
C SER A 112 13.39 9.78 3.91
N THR A 113 12.97 10.14 2.70
CA THR A 113 11.75 9.58 2.07
C THR A 113 11.81 8.06 1.93
N LYS A 114 12.95 7.53 1.48
CA LYS A 114 13.18 6.08 1.37
C LYS A 114 13.25 5.40 2.72
N LEU A 115 13.86 6.07 3.72
CA LEU A 115 13.93 5.56 5.09
C LEU A 115 12.52 5.40 5.68
N ILE A 116 11.67 6.42 5.55
CA ILE A 116 10.30 6.41 6.07
C ILE A 116 9.47 5.31 5.41
N LEU A 117 9.55 5.18 4.08
CA LEU A 117 8.81 4.14 3.35
C LEU A 117 9.20 2.73 3.80
N ASN A 118 10.51 2.48 3.94
CA ASN A 118 11.01 1.21 4.43
C ASN A 118 10.60 0.95 5.89
N PHE A 119 10.61 1.98 6.74
CA PHE A 119 10.20 1.88 8.14
C PHE A 119 8.73 1.49 8.27
N ILE A 120 7.85 2.13 7.48
CA ILE A 120 6.42 1.77 7.42
C ILE A 120 6.27 0.31 6.99
N LEU A 121 6.96 -0.11 5.93
CA LEU A 121 6.90 -1.51 5.46
C LEU A 121 7.38 -2.53 6.50
N VAL A 122 8.38 -2.18 7.31
CA VAL A 122 8.89 -3.07 8.37
C VAL A 122 7.92 -3.14 9.55
N ILE A 123 7.27 -2.04 9.93
CA ILE A 123 6.31 -2.01 11.03
C ILE A 123 4.99 -2.67 10.67
N LEU A 124 4.52 -2.51 9.43
CA LEU A 124 3.24 -3.06 8.98
C LEU A 124 3.29 -4.54 8.62
N LYS A 125 4.48 -5.16 8.64
CA LYS A 125 4.70 -6.58 8.36
C LYS A 125 4.60 -7.39 9.63
#